data_AF-A0A285KYR3-F1
#
_entry.id   AF-A0A285KYR3-F1
#
_cell.length_a   1.000
_cell.length_b   1.000
_cell.length_c   1.000
_cell.angle_alpha   90.00
_cell.angle_beta   90.00
_cell.angle_gamma   90.00
#
_symmetry.space_group_name_H-M   'P 1'
#
loop_
_entity.id
_entity.type
_entity.pdbx_description
1 polymer ?
#
loop_
_entity_poly.entity_id
_entity_poly.type
_entity_poly.pdbx_seq_one_letter_code
_entity_poly.pdbx_strand_id
1 'polypeptide(L)'
;MTLSKTVLLAGIFMLTACSHSSSLNTANEIQEMSVPVVHEQNSAAANNRDVTSCYKDNAQRLSKLQFSLKSDLGEDVQPSEIFDTHSDAHRVYVALSKLEQISAMNETYHKEGNVAGLKAINEMLKPVNVAA
;
A
#
# COMPACT_ATOMS: atom_id res chain seq x y z
N MET A 1 -18.10 -37.55 -50.57
CA MET A 1 -18.57 -36.73 -49.44
C MET A 1 -18.02 -37.34 -48.16
N THR A 2 -16.98 -36.70 -47.60
CA THR A 2 -16.94 -36.14 -46.22
C THR A 2 -16.69 -37.21 -45.15
N LEU A 3 -15.77 -37.08 -44.20
CA LEU A 3 -15.59 -35.91 -43.34
C LEU A 3 -14.24 -36.01 -42.59
N SER A 4 -13.52 -34.90 -42.53
CA SER A 4 -12.24 -34.67 -41.85
C SER A 4 -12.33 -34.93 -40.34
N LYS A 5 -11.36 -35.66 -39.76
CA LYS A 5 -11.13 -35.76 -38.32
C LYS A 5 -10.05 -34.75 -37.91
N THR A 6 -10.45 -33.51 -37.69
CA THR A 6 -9.60 -32.48 -37.07
C THR A 6 -9.98 -32.41 -35.59
N VAL A 7 -9.16 -33.01 -34.73
CA VAL A 7 -9.28 -32.88 -33.28
C VAL A 7 -8.68 -31.54 -32.88
N LEU A 8 -9.54 -30.58 -32.53
CA LEU A 8 -9.14 -29.27 -32.04
C LEU A 8 -8.93 -29.38 -30.51
N LEU A 9 -7.67 -29.48 -30.09
CA LEU A 9 -7.28 -29.37 -28.68
C LEU A 9 -7.35 -27.89 -28.28
N ALA A 10 -8.50 -27.47 -27.74
CA ALA A 10 -8.65 -26.15 -27.13
C ALA A 10 -8.10 -26.21 -25.69
N GLY A 11 -6.82 -25.85 -25.52
CA GLY A 11 -6.22 -25.64 -24.21
C GLY A 11 -6.76 -24.35 -23.59
N ILE A 12 -7.52 -24.47 -22.51
CA ILE A 12 -7.98 -23.33 -21.72
C ILE A 12 -6.78 -22.79 -20.94
N PHE A 13 -6.19 -21.69 -21.41
CA PHE A 13 -5.31 -20.84 -20.60
C PHE A 13 -6.18 -20.07 -19.61
N MET A 14 -6.36 -20.61 -18.40
CA MET A 14 -6.83 -19.81 -17.26
C MET A 14 -5.65 -18.97 -16.77
N LEU A 15 -5.45 -17.81 -17.40
CA LEU A 15 -4.54 -16.79 -16.87
C LEU A 15 -5.20 -16.21 -15.61
N THR A 16 -4.67 -16.57 -14.44
CA THR A 16 -5.04 -15.95 -13.16
C THR A 16 -4.50 -14.52 -13.12
N ALA A 17 -5.21 -13.57 -13.72
CA ALA A 17 -4.89 -12.14 -13.72
C ALA A 17 -5.51 -11.38 -12.52
N CYS A 18 -5.80 -12.07 -11.41
CA CYS A 18 -6.58 -11.49 -10.31
C CYS A 18 -5.77 -10.56 -9.41
N SER A 19 -4.45 -10.72 -9.32
CA SER A 19 -3.59 -9.94 -8.40
C SER A 19 -3.54 -8.45 -8.75
N HIS A 20 -3.54 -8.12 -10.05
CA HIS A 20 -3.48 -6.74 -10.55
C HIS A 20 -4.67 -5.89 -10.11
N SER A 21 -5.86 -6.50 -9.98
CA SER A 21 -7.05 -5.78 -9.52
C SER A 21 -7.01 -5.48 -8.02
N SER A 22 -6.37 -6.35 -7.22
CA SER A 22 -6.29 -6.19 -5.77
C SER A 22 -5.31 -5.09 -5.39
N SER A 23 -4.14 -5.04 -6.03
CA SER A 23 -3.12 -4.02 -5.80
C SER A 23 -3.60 -2.62 -6.16
N LEU A 24 -4.38 -2.53 -7.22
CA LEU A 24 -4.94 -1.30 -7.73
C LEU A 24 -6.06 -0.75 -6.84
N ASN A 25 -6.83 -1.65 -6.21
CA ASN A 25 -7.78 -1.29 -5.17
C ASN A 25 -7.06 -0.79 -3.90
N THR A 26 -6.02 -1.50 -3.45
CA THR A 26 -5.16 -1.05 -2.34
C THR A 26 -4.53 0.31 -2.62
N ALA A 27 -4.05 0.55 -3.84
CA ALA A 27 -3.50 1.85 -4.25
C ALA A 27 -4.53 2.98 -4.18
N ASN A 28 -5.80 2.73 -4.54
CA ASN A 28 -6.87 3.72 -4.39
C ASN A 28 -7.16 4.02 -2.93
N GLU A 29 -7.31 3.00 -2.10
CA GLU A 29 -7.57 3.18 -0.67
C GLU A 29 -6.49 4.05 -0.03
N ILE A 30 -5.22 3.81 -0.38
CA ILE A 30 -4.07 4.59 0.11
C ILE A 30 -4.08 6.03 -0.37
N GLN A 31 -4.47 6.29 -1.63
CA GLN A 31 -4.52 7.65 -2.16
C GLN A 31 -5.51 8.54 -1.40
N GLU A 32 -6.62 7.98 -0.96
CA GLU A 32 -7.65 8.68 -0.18
C GLU A 32 -7.26 8.89 1.30
N MET A 33 -6.14 8.33 1.75
CA MET A 33 -5.69 8.52 3.13
C MET A 33 -5.20 9.94 3.39
N SER A 34 -5.70 10.48 4.50
CA SER A 34 -5.18 11.72 5.07
C SER A 34 -4.09 11.41 6.08
N VAL A 35 -2.90 11.98 5.90
CA VAL A 35 -1.80 11.85 6.88
C VAL A 35 -2.25 12.53 8.18
N PRO A 36 -2.38 11.80 9.30
CA PRO A 36 -2.87 12.38 10.53
C PRO A 36 -1.85 13.38 11.08
N VAL A 37 -2.32 14.56 11.47
CA VAL A 37 -1.52 15.60 12.14
C VAL A 37 -2.06 15.80 13.55
N VAL A 38 -1.48 15.07 14.49
CA VAL A 38 -1.81 15.10 15.91
C VAL A 38 -0.74 15.89 16.66
N HIS A 39 -1.15 17.02 17.25
CA HIS A 39 -0.30 17.79 18.15
C HIS A 39 -0.37 17.19 19.54
N GLU A 40 0.77 17.02 20.20
CA GLU A 40 0.79 16.52 21.57
C GLU A 40 0.28 17.62 22.52
N GLN A 41 -0.94 17.45 23.02
CA GLN A 41 -1.53 18.34 24.01
C GLN A 41 -1.47 17.66 25.38
N ASN A 42 -0.48 18.04 26.18
CA ASN A 42 -0.35 17.65 27.59
C ASN A 42 -0.57 16.14 27.85
N SER A 43 0.28 15.29 27.28
CA SER A 43 0.31 13.86 27.60
C SER A 43 1.12 13.61 28.87
N ALA A 44 0.53 12.89 29.83
CA ALA A 44 1.29 12.25 30.90
C ALA A 44 2.44 11.43 30.29
N ALA A 45 3.60 11.37 30.95
CA ALA A 45 4.82 10.73 30.45
C ALA A 45 4.52 9.45 29.67
N ALA A 46 4.76 9.49 28.35
CA ALA A 46 4.42 8.42 27.45
C ALA A 46 5.08 7.10 27.90
N ASN A 47 4.30 6.03 27.94
CA ASN A 47 4.84 4.70 28.18
C ASN A 47 5.74 4.31 27.00
N ASN A 48 7.05 4.31 27.22
CA ASN A 48 8.07 3.99 26.21
C ASN A 48 7.82 2.65 25.49
N ARG A 49 7.16 1.68 26.15
CA ARG A 49 6.77 0.40 25.53
C ARG A 49 5.72 0.61 24.45
N ASP A 50 4.71 1.44 24.70
CA ASP A 50 3.61 1.71 23.78
C ASP A 50 4.06 2.56 22.58
N VAL A 51 4.99 3.50 22.82
CA VAL A 51 5.68 4.27 21.76
C VAL A 51 6.39 3.30 20.81
N THR A 52 7.23 2.42 21.37
CA THR A 52 8.07 1.51 20.57
C THR A 52 7.23 0.48 19.82
N SER A 53 6.19 -0.09 20.43
CA SER A 53 5.34 -1.09 19.77
C SER A 53 4.54 -0.47 18.63
N CYS A 54 3.85 0.65 18.86
CA CYS A 54 3.06 1.30 17.81
C CYS A 54 3.94 1.73 16.63
N TYR A 55 5.12 2.30 16.90
CA TYR A 55 6.06 2.67 15.85
C TYR A 55 6.47 1.48 14.97
N LYS A 56 6.82 0.35 15.60
CA LYS A 56 7.24 -0.87 14.89
C LYS A 56 6.11 -1.50 14.08
N ASP A 57 4.91 -1.57 14.67
CA ASP A 57 3.74 -2.14 13.99
C ASP A 57 3.38 -1.32 12.74
N ASN A 58 3.40 0.02 12.87
CA ASN A 58 3.19 0.93 11.76
C ASN A 58 4.26 0.74 10.68
N ALA A 59 5.55 0.73 11.05
CA ALA A 59 6.65 0.58 10.12
C ALA A 59 6.60 -0.76 9.36
N GLN A 60 6.28 -1.85 10.05
CA GLN A 60 6.12 -3.17 9.42
C GLN A 60 4.97 -3.15 8.41
N ARG A 61 3.84 -2.53 8.74
CA ARG A 61 2.69 -2.47 7.84
C ARG A 61 2.95 -1.59 6.63
N LEU A 62 3.55 -0.42 6.82
CA LEU A 62 3.95 0.48 5.73
C LEU A 62 4.91 -0.23 4.76
N SER A 63 5.91 -0.94 5.29
CA SER A 63 6.85 -1.72 4.47
C SER A 63 6.14 -2.81 3.66
N LYS A 64 5.18 -3.54 4.24
CA LYS A 64 4.40 -4.55 3.51
C LYS A 64 3.55 -3.94 2.40
N LEU A 65 2.89 -2.82 2.65
CA LEU A 65 2.09 -2.11 1.65
C LEU A 65 2.96 -1.59 0.50
N GLN A 66 4.11 -0.99 0.81
CA GLN A 66 5.07 -0.54 -0.19
C GLN A 66 5.60 -1.70 -1.03
N PHE A 67 5.91 -2.83 -0.40
CA PHE A 67 6.39 -4.01 -1.10
C PHE A 67 5.33 -4.58 -2.06
N SER A 68 4.09 -4.76 -1.60
CA SER A 68 2.98 -5.22 -2.45
C SER A 68 2.78 -4.30 -3.65
N LEU A 69 2.63 -2.99 -3.42
CA LEU A 69 2.48 -2.01 -4.49
C LEU A 69 3.61 -2.04 -5.52
N LYS A 70 4.87 -2.18 -5.08
CA LYS A 70 6.04 -2.26 -5.98
C LYS A 70 6.08 -3.58 -6.74
N SER A 71 5.76 -4.69 -6.10
CA SER A 71 5.75 -6.01 -6.72
C SER A 71 4.72 -6.11 -7.84
N ASP A 72 3.59 -5.43 -7.69
CA ASP A 72 2.49 -5.47 -8.66
C ASP A 72 2.69 -4.51 -9.85
N LEU A 73 3.60 -3.54 -9.72
CA LEU A 73 3.90 -2.55 -10.74
C LEU A 73 4.65 -3.13 -11.95
N GLY A 74 5.36 -4.26 -11.77
CA GLY A 74 6.19 -4.88 -12.80
C GLY A 74 7.52 -4.16 -13.04
N GLU A 75 8.44 -4.81 -13.76
CA GLU A 75 9.82 -4.32 -13.97
C GLU A 75 9.97 -3.32 -15.14
N ASP A 76 8.96 -3.19 -16.01
CA ASP A 76 9.04 -2.41 -17.26
C ASP A 76 8.05 -1.23 -17.30
N VAL A 77 7.97 -0.48 -16.20
CA VAL A 77 7.17 0.76 -16.16
C VAL A 77 7.95 1.88 -16.83
N GLN A 78 7.38 2.41 -17.89
CA GLN A 78 7.95 3.55 -18.61
C GLN A 78 7.73 4.83 -17.80
N PRO A 79 8.72 5.74 -17.75
CA PRO A 79 8.56 7.02 -17.05
C PRO A 79 7.33 7.81 -17.47
N SER A 80 6.92 7.73 -18.75
CA SER A 80 5.71 8.39 -19.25
C SER A 80 4.43 7.91 -18.58
N GLU A 81 4.37 6.64 -18.16
CA GLU A 81 3.20 6.09 -17.48
C GLU A 81 3.06 6.68 -16.09
N ILE A 82 4.15 6.96 -15.38
CA ILE A 82 4.12 7.61 -14.05
C ILE A 82 3.47 9.00 -14.12
N PHE A 83 3.58 9.70 -15.25
CA PHE A 83 3.02 11.03 -15.44
C PHE A 83 1.60 11.03 -16.05
N ASP A 84 1.14 9.89 -16.59
CA ASP A 84 -0.24 9.75 -17.07
C ASP A 84 -1.18 9.45 -15.91
N THR A 85 -2.03 10.40 -15.55
CA THR A 85 -2.98 10.29 -14.44
C THR A 85 -3.98 9.13 -14.57
N HIS A 86 -4.11 8.55 -15.76
CA HIS A 86 -5.01 7.43 -16.03
C HIS A 86 -4.31 6.08 -15.95
N SER A 87 -2.98 6.06 -15.84
CA SER A 87 -2.22 4.81 -15.79
C SER A 87 -2.25 4.19 -14.39
N ASP A 88 -2.13 2.87 -14.34
CA ASP A 88 -1.96 2.15 -13.08
C ASP A 88 -0.63 2.54 -12.40
N ALA A 89 0.41 2.82 -13.19
CA ALA A 89 1.71 3.22 -12.69
C ALA A 89 1.65 4.56 -11.93
N HIS A 90 0.91 5.53 -12.44
CA HIS A 90 0.67 6.80 -11.75
C HIS A 90 -0.03 6.57 -10.42
N ARG A 91 -1.09 5.77 -10.41
CA ARG A 91 -1.89 5.49 -9.20
C ARG A 91 -1.06 4.79 -8.12
N VAL A 92 -0.25 3.81 -8.51
CA VAL A 92 0.68 3.14 -7.61
C VAL A 92 1.75 4.11 -7.09
N TYR A 93 2.29 4.97 -7.96
CA TYR A 93 3.28 5.97 -7.56
C TYR A 93 2.73 6.97 -6.53
N VAL A 94 1.55 7.52 -6.76
CA VAL A 94 0.89 8.44 -5.79
C VAL A 94 0.65 7.72 -4.45
N ALA A 95 0.19 6.47 -4.49
CA ALA A 95 0.02 5.66 -3.28
C ALA A 95 1.36 5.46 -2.53
N LEU A 96 2.44 5.11 -3.24
CA LEU A 96 3.78 4.97 -2.65
C LEU A 96 4.26 6.28 -2.00
N SER A 97 4.13 7.42 -2.69
CA SER A 97 4.47 8.72 -2.12
C SER A 97 3.64 9.05 -0.88
N LYS A 98 2.38 8.62 -0.81
CA LYS A 98 1.56 8.77 0.40
C LYS A 98 2.09 7.91 1.55
N LEU A 99 2.45 6.65 1.29
CA LEU A 99 3.04 5.76 2.30
C LEU A 99 4.37 6.32 2.83
N GLU A 100 5.18 6.95 1.99
CA GLU A 100 6.41 7.64 2.39
C GLU A 100 6.13 8.83 3.32
N GLN A 101 5.13 9.66 3.01
CA GLN A 101 4.70 10.75 3.90
C GLN A 101 4.22 10.22 5.26
N ILE A 102 3.46 9.13 5.28
CA ILE A 102 3.01 8.49 6.53
C ILE A 102 4.21 7.91 7.31
N SER A 103 5.19 7.33 6.61
CA SER A 103 6.41 6.79 7.21
C SER A 103 7.23 7.89 7.89
N ALA A 104 7.40 9.04 7.22
CA ALA A 104 8.05 10.21 7.78
C ALA A 104 7.31 10.71 9.03
N MET A 105 5.98 10.75 9.02
CA MET A 105 5.18 11.15 10.19
C MET A 105 5.29 10.14 11.34
N ASN A 106 5.32 8.84 11.04
CA ASN A 106 5.54 7.78 12.04
C ASN A 106 6.89 7.93 12.73
N GLU A 107 7.94 8.27 11.99
CA GLU A 107 9.26 8.59 12.56
C GLU A 107 9.23 9.85 13.43
N THR A 108 8.56 10.92 12.97
CA THR A 108 8.41 12.16 13.74
C THR A 108 7.73 11.87 15.07
N TYR A 109 6.59 11.18 15.08
CA TYR A 109 5.90 10.84 16.32
C TYR A 109 6.69 9.92 17.24
N HIS A 110 7.50 9.02 16.69
CA HIS A 110 8.40 8.21 17.50
C HIS A 110 9.49 9.08 18.17
N LYS A 111 10.10 10.03 17.43
CA LYS A 111 11.12 10.95 17.95
C LYS A 111 10.54 11.90 19.02
N GLU A 112 9.30 12.32 18.85
CA GLU A 112 8.58 13.19 19.79
C GLU A 112 8.01 12.43 21.00
N GLY A 113 7.94 11.09 20.95
CA GLY A 113 7.24 10.30 21.97
C GLY A 113 5.70 10.41 21.89
N ASN A 114 5.18 10.94 20.78
CA ASN A 114 3.76 11.21 20.56
C ASN A 114 2.97 9.92 20.28
N VAL A 115 2.57 9.25 21.36
CA VAL A 115 1.78 7.99 21.30
C VAL A 115 0.44 8.19 20.60
N ALA A 116 -0.19 9.36 20.76
CA ALA A 116 -1.48 9.64 20.14
C ALA A 116 -1.36 9.67 18.61
N GLY A 117 -0.31 10.33 18.08
CA GLY A 117 0.01 10.33 16.67
C GLY A 117 0.33 8.94 16.13
N LEU A 118 1.14 8.15 16.85
CA LEU A 118 1.45 6.76 16.46
C LEU A 118 0.19 5.89 16.40
N LYS A 119 -0.74 6.04 17.35
CA LYS A 119 -2.02 5.32 17.35
C LYS A 119 -2.93 5.78 16.21
N ALA A 120 -2.98 7.08 15.91
CA ALA A 120 -3.75 7.59 14.78
C ALA A 120 -3.28 6.99 13.45
N ILE A 121 -1.96 6.89 13.24
CA ILE A 121 -1.39 6.18 12.08
C ILE A 121 -1.80 4.70 12.10
N ASN A 122 -1.72 4.04 13.25
CA ASN A 122 -2.06 2.63 13.37
C ASN A 122 -3.52 2.34 12.98
N GLU A 123 -4.47 3.11 13.53
CA GLU A 123 -5.89 2.98 13.21
C GLU A 123 -6.19 3.28 11.74
N MET A 124 -5.55 4.29 11.16
CA MET A 124 -5.68 4.62 9.73
C MET A 124 -5.17 3.49 8.83
N LEU A 125 -4.07 2.82 9.20
CA LEU A 125 -3.51 1.72 8.41
C LEU A 125 -4.30 0.42 8.58
N LYS A 126 -5.03 0.23 9.68
CA LYS A 126 -5.77 -1.01 10.00
C LYS A 126 -6.70 -1.58 8.92
N PRO A 127 -7.53 -0.78 8.22
CA PRO A 127 -8.45 -1.30 7.22
C PRO A 127 -7.77 -1.72 5.90
N VAL A 128 -6.52 -1.33 5.68
CA VAL A 128 -5.84 -1.43 4.37
C VAL A 128 -5.29 -2.82 4.16
N ASN A 129 -5.91 -3.60 3.29
CA ASN A 129 -5.42 -4.95 3.01
C ASN A 129 -4.17 -4.89 2.12
N VAL A 130 -3.18 -5.72 2.47
CA VAL A 130 -2.05 -6.00 1.58
C VAL A 130 -2.61 -6.89 0.46
N ALA A 131 -2.38 -6.54 -0.80
CA ALA A 131 -2.77 -7.42 -1.90
C ALA A 131 -2.05 -8.76 -1.74
N ALA A 132 -2.81 -9.86 -1.88
CA ALA A 132 -2.36 -11.22 -1.59
C ALA A 132 -1.61 -11.85 -2.78
#